data_AF-A0A9Y2IFE4-F1
#
_entry.id   AF-A0A9Y2IFE4-F1
#
_cell.length_a   1.000
_cell.length_b   1.000
_cell.length_c   1.000
_cell.angle_alpha   90.00
_cell.angle_beta   90.00
_cell.angle_gamma   90.00
#
_symmetry.space_group_name_H-M   'P 1'
#
loop_
_entity.id
_entity.type
_entity.pdbx_description
1 polymer ?
#
loop_
_entity_poly.entity_id
_entity_poly.type
_entity_poly.pdbx_seq_one_letter_code
_entity_poly.pdbx_strand_id
1 'polypeptide(L)'
;MTYPWPGGARAAVCFTLDFDGESPHLWRTRENPPASVGELEQRRYGPRRGIHNLLSMMDNLHLRATVFVPGWIADRYPEQVAAVHARGHELALHGWCHEAPTGLTRDELRRTLNRAADTLTAITGERPVGYRSPSWDMTTDVFPVLHELGLTYDSSLMGEDRPYLVDDLVEVPVDWATDDAPYYRYVGGDPRPPTTTPEVLSGWAAEIAAAKKLGSLCMITVHPWLSGRPARVAALEALLAPVVADDGLATPTTGVLAAHHREHGAGYEVPLEELGRPGHD
;
A
#
# COMPACT_ATOMS: atom_id res chain seq x y z
N MET A 1 14.27 16.06 17.72
CA MET A 1 15.47 15.47 17.10
C MET A 1 15.17 15.18 15.64
N THR A 2 16.15 15.20 14.76
CA THR A 2 15.99 14.82 13.34
C THR A 2 15.88 13.30 13.24
N TYR A 3 14.87 12.80 12.51
CA TYR A 3 14.72 11.36 12.25
C TYR A 3 15.87 10.87 11.35
N PRO A 4 16.51 9.74 11.65
CA PRO A 4 17.64 9.24 10.85
C PRO A 4 17.09 8.54 9.61
N TRP A 5 16.87 9.24 8.50
CA TRP A 5 16.39 8.61 7.27
C TRP A 5 17.49 7.76 6.58
N PRO A 6 17.11 6.74 5.79
CA PRO A 6 18.07 5.94 5.02
C PRO A 6 19.03 6.81 4.19
N GLY A 7 20.30 6.44 4.17
CA GLY A 7 21.34 7.17 3.42
C GLY A 7 21.65 8.58 3.92
N GLY A 8 21.16 8.96 5.11
CA GLY A 8 21.31 10.33 5.62
C GLY A 8 20.42 11.36 4.90
N ALA A 9 19.38 10.89 4.20
CA ALA A 9 18.41 11.74 3.53
C ALA A 9 17.68 12.66 4.54
N ARG A 10 16.98 13.66 4.00
CA ARG A 10 16.18 14.58 4.83
C ARG A 10 14.78 14.05 5.11
N ALA A 11 14.23 13.28 4.17
CA ALA A 11 12.89 12.72 4.17
C ALA A 11 12.87 11.45 3.31
N ALA A 12 11.74 10.74 3.31
CA ALA A 12 11.54 9.59 2.43
C ALA A 12 10.25 9.73 1.61
N VAL A 13 10.26 9.20 0.38
CA VAL A 13 9.08 9.01 -0.45
C VAL A 13 8.95 7.52 -0.76
N CYS A 14 7.95 6.86 -0.18
CA CYS A 14 7.62 5.48 -0.54
C CYS A 14 6.61 5.50 -1.68
N PHE A 15 6.93 4.85 -2.80
CA PHE A 15 5.96 4.60 -3.87
C PHE A 15 5.44 3.17 -3.73
N THR A 16 4.13 3.02 -3.53
CA THR A 16 3.50 1.74 -3.25
C THR A 16 2.31 1.47 -4.15
N LEU A 17 2.04 0.19 -4.40
CA LEU A 17 0.93 -0.27 -5.22
C LEU A 17 0.01 -1.18 -4.42
N ASP A 18 -1.26 -0.85 -4.36
CA ASP A 18 -2.29 -1.76 -3.84
C ASP A 18 -2.88 -2.53 -5.05
N PHE A 19 -2.47 -3.79 -5.21
CA PHE A 19 -2.76 -4.60 -6.40
C PHE A 19 -4.13 -5.28 -6.32
N ASP A 20 -5.16 -4.50 -6.04
CA ASP A 20 -6.52 -4.95 -5.76
C ASP A 20 -7.19 -5.76 -6.86
N GLY A 21 -7.04 -5.32 -8.12
CA GLY A 21 -7.82 -5.82 -9.24
C GLY A 21 -9.32 -5.95 -8.90
N GLU A 22 -9.86 -7.15 -9.12
CA GLU A 22 -11.28 -7.45 -8.85
C GLU A 22 -11.63 -7.69 -7.39
N SER A 23 -10.66 -7.97 -6.50
CA SER A 23 -10.96 -8.52 -5.17
C SER A 23 -11.90 -7.64 -4.33
N PRO A 24 -11.77 -6.29 -4.27
CA PRO A 24 -12.70 -5.48 -3.46
C PRO A 24 -14.14 -5.50 -3.99
N HIS A 25 -14.33 -5.65 -5.31
CA HIS A 25 -15.66 -5.78 -5.89
C HIS A 25 -16.24 -7.17 -5.61
N LEU A 26 -15.45 -8.22 -5.79
CA LEU A 26 -15.87 -9.59 -5.50
C LEU A 26 -16.26 -9.77 -4.05
N TRP A 27 -15.48 -9.23 -3.11
CA TRP A 27 -15.80 -9.28 -1.69
C TRP A 27 -17.09 -8.54 -1.34
N ARG A 28 -17.24 -7.30 -1.81
CA ARG A 28 -18.40 -6.44 -1.51
C ARG A 28 -19.71 -6.96 -2.12
N THR A 29 -19.64 -7.69 -3.23
CA THR A 29 -20.82 -8.20 -3.96
C THR A 29 -21.06 -9.69 -3.77
N ARG A 30 -20.25 -10.38 -2.94
CA ARG A 30 -20.26 -11.84 -2.79
C ARG A 30 -21.63 -12.45 -2.49
N GLU A 31 -22.48 -11.74 -1.76
CA GLU A 31 -23.83 -12.19 -1.38
C GLU A 31 -24.87 -11.91 -2.48
N ASN A 32 -24.65 -10.88 -3.30
CA ASN A 32 -25.56 -10.42 -4.34
C ASN A 32 -24.77 -9.94 -5.57
N PRO A 33 -24.22 -10.86 -6.38
CA PRO A 33 -23.39 -10.50 -7.52
C PRO A 33 -24.22 -9.77 -8.60
N PRO A 34 -23.78 -8.59 -9.07
CA PRO A 34 -24.51 -7.85 -10.10
C PRO A 34 -24.45 -8.57 -11.44
N ALA A 35 -25.50 -8.42 -12.26
CA ALA A 35 -25.48 -8.87 -13.65
C ALA A 35 -24.58 -8.00 -14.54
N SER A 36 -24.32 -6.75 -14.14
CA SER A 36 -23.46 -5.84 -14.90
C SER A 36 -21.99 -6.23 -14.76
N VAL A 37 -21.28 -6.23 -15.88
CA VAL A 37 -19.85 -6.60 -15.93
C VAL A 37 -18.91 -5.40 -15.98
N GLY A 38 -19.46 -4.17 -15.98
CA GLY A 38 -18.71 -2.93 -16.21
C GLY A 38 -17.61 -2.67 -15.18
N GLU A 39 -17.93 -2.68 -13.89
CA GLU A 39 -16.94 -2.49 -12.82
C GLU A 39 -15.88 -3.60 -12.82
N LEU A 40 -16.30 -4.87 -13.01
CA LEU A 40 -15.39 -6.00 -13.09
C LEU A 40 -14.37 -5.85 -14.23
N GLU A 41 -14.83 -5.48 -15.43
CA GLU A 41 -13.94 -5.25 -16.57
C GLU A 41 -13.04 -4.02 -16.38
N GLN A 42 -13.53 -2.97 -15.72
CA GLN A 42 -12.69 -1.82 -15.37
C GLN A 42 -11.56 -2.22 -14.42
N ARG A 43 -11.85 -3.04 -13.41
CA ARG A 43 -10.89 -3.56 -12.42
C ARG A 43 -9.87 -4.52 -13.04
N ARG A 44 -10.30 -5.40 -13.94
CA ARG A 44 -9.44 -6.30 -14.73
C ARG A 44 -8.37 -5.57 -15.54
N TYR A 45 -8.55 -4.28 -15.82
CA TYR A 45 -7.50 -3.48 -16.45
C TYR A 45 -6.20 -3.49 -15.64
N GLY A 46 -6.27 -3.48 -14.30
CA GLY A 46 -5.11 -3.48 -13.43
C GLY A 46 -4.18 -4.68 -13.69
N PRO A 47 -4.64 -5.92 -13.46
CA PRO A 47 -3.84 -7.10 -13.75
C PRO A 47 -3.51 -7.30 -15.24
N ARG A 48 -4.41 -6.93 -16.15
CA ARG A 48 -4.18 -7.16 -17.60
C ARG A 48 -3.19 -6.18 -18.23
N ARG A 49 -3.20 -4.90 -17.84
CA ARG A 49 -2.33 -3.87 -18.43
C ARG A 49 -1.73 -2.88 -17.44
N GLY A 50 -2.51 -2.43 -16.47
CA GLY A 50 -2.12 -1.35 -15.57
C GLY A 50 -0.82 -1.64 -14.82
N ILE A 51 -0.67 -2.87 -14.30
CA ILE A 51 0.54 -3.29 -13.58
C ILE A 51 1.76 -3.27 -14.50
N HIS A 52 1.63 -3.70 -15.75
CA HIS A 52 2.74 -3.68 -16.72
C HIS A 52 3.20 -2.26 -17.04
N ASN A 53 2.27 -1.31 -17.18
CA ASN A 53 2.63 0.08 -17.46
C ASN A 53 3.36 0.72 -16.27
N LEU A 54 2.91 0.45 -15.04
CA LEU A 54 3.58 0.93 -13.83
C LEU A 54 4.97 0.29 -13.67
N LEU A 55 5.12 -1.00 -13.96
CA LEU A 55 6.43 -1.67 -13.94
C LEU A 55 7.38 -1.07 -14.98
N SER A 56 6.93 -0.78 -16.20
CA SER A 56 7.75 -0.07 -17.20
C SER A 56 8.20 1.31 -16.73
N MET A 57 7.32 2.09 -16.09
CA MET A 57 7.67 3.38 -15.52
C MET A 57 8.71 3.25 -14.41
N MET A 58 8.53 2.30 -13.49
CA MET A 58 9.47 2.06 -12.41
C MET A 58 10.83 1.56 -12.94
N ASP A 59 10.85 0.73 -13.98
CA ASP A 59 12.07 0.31 -14.68
C ASP A 59 12.82 1.52 -15.28
N ASN A 60 12.11 2.46 -15.92
CA ASN A 60 12.70 3.69 -16.47
C ASN A 60 13.32 4.59 -15.40
N LEU A 61 12.69 4.66 -14.23
CA LEU A 61 13.15 5.49 -13.11
C LEU A 61 14.15 4.77 -12.20
N HIS A 62 14.43 3.48 -12.43
CA HIS A 62 15.16 2.63 -11.48
C HIS A 62 14.55 2.66 -10.05
N LEU A 63 13.24 2.82 -9.97
CA LEU A 63 12.49 2.92 -8.72
C LEU A 63 12.03 1.53 -8.27
N ARG A 64 12.20 1.23 -6.98
CA ARG A 64 11.58 0.06 -6.34
C ARG A 64 10.34 0.50 -5.57
N ALA A 65 9.44 -0.45 -5.37
CA ALA A 65 8.15 -0.22 -4.75
C ALA A 65 7.78 -1.44 -3.91
N THR A 66 6.89 -1.22 -2.94
CA THR A 66 6.16 -2.28 -2.26
C THR A 66 4.82 -2.46 -2.96
N VAL A 67 4.49 -3.71 -3.30
CA VAL A 67 3.21 -4.08 -3.88
C VAL A 67 2.45 -4.91 -2.86
N PHE A 68 1.36 -4.35 -2.35
CA PHE A 68 0.44 -5.01 -1.43
C PHE A 68 -0.55 -5.84 -2.25
N VAL A 69 -0.54 -7.16 -2.07
CA VAL A 69 -1.24 -8.11 -2.95
C VAL A 69 -2.27 -8.91 -2.16
N PRO A 70 -3.57 -8.83 -2.52
CA PRO A 70 -4.57 -9.75 -2.01
C PRO A 70 -4.26 -11.19 -2.45
N GLY A 71 -4.35 -12.17 -1.55
CA GLY A 71 -4.07 -13.58 -1.88
C GLY A 71 -4.88 -14.13 -3.06
N TRP A 72 -6.11 -13.68 -3.25
CA TRP A 72 -6.96 -14.02 -4.41
C TRP A 72 -6.38 -13.47 -5.71
N ILE A 73 -5.79 -12.27 -5.70
CA ILE A 73 -5.11 -11.71 -6.87
C ILE A 73 -3.86 -12.52 -7.17
N ALA A 74 -3.09 -12.91 -6.15
CA ALA A 74 -1.92 -13.76 -6.32
C ALA A 74 -2.27 -15.13 -6.92
N ASP A 75 -3.33 -15.77 -6.42
CA ASP A 75 -3.85 -17.05 -6.94
C ASP A 75 -4.36 -16.92 -8.38
N ARG A 76 -5.03 -15.79 -8.70
CA ARG A 76 -5.65 -15.58 -10.01
C ARG A 76 -4.66 -15.13 -11.09
N TYR A 77 -3.66 -14.35 -10.71
CA TYR A 77 -2.70 -13.68 -11.59
C TYR A 77 -1.23 -13.97 -11.18
N PRO A 78 -0.85 -15.26 -11.04
CA PRO A 78 0.46 -15.63 -10.50
C PRO A 78 1.62 -15.14 -11.40
N GLU A 79 1.41 -15.08 -12.72
CA GLU A 79 2.41 -14.59 -13.67
C GLU A 79 2.70 -13.09 -13.47
N GLN A 80 1.68 -12.28 -13.18
CA GLN A 80 1.83 -10.86 -12.91
C GLN A 80 2.57 -10.64 -11.59
N VAL A 81 2.22 -11.40 -10.56
CA VAL A 81 2.89 -11.34 -9.26
C VAL A 81 4.36 -11.78 -9.36
N ALA A 82 4.64 -12.88 -10.07
CA ALA A 82 6.00 -13.32 -10.36
C ALA A 82 6.79 -12.25 -11.13
N ALA A 83 6.17 -11.56 -12.08
CA ALA A 83 6.82 -10.49 -12.86
C ALA A 83 7.11 -9.22 -12.04
N VAL A 84 6.31 -8.94 -11.00
CA VAL A 84 6.59 -7.87 -10.02
C VAL A 84 7.80 -8.26 -9.18
N HIS A 85 7.79 -9.48 -8.61
CA HIS A 85 8.88 -9.96 -7.77
C HIS A 85 10.20 -10.12 -8.54
N ALA A 86 10.18 -10.65 -9.75
CA ALA A 86 11.37 -10.83 -10.59
C ALA A 86 12.06 -9.50 -10.96
N ARG A 87 11.33 -8.38 -10.89
CA ARG A 87 11.90 -7.03 -11.02
C ARG A 87 12.46 -6.49 -9.71
N GLY A 88 12.41 -7.21 -8.60
CA GLY A 88 12.96 -6.76 -7.31
C GLY A 88 12.06 -5.77 -6.57
N HIS A 89 10.76 -5.75 -6.87
CA HIS A 89 9.78 -5.08 -6.02
C HIS A 89 9.44 -5.98 -4.82
N GLU A 90 9.19 -5.35 -3.68
CA GLU A 90 8.72 -6.04 -2.48
C GLU A 90 7.26 -6.46 -2.64
N LEU A 91 6.91 -7.65 -2.15
CA LEU A 91 5.52 -8.10 -2.05
C LEU A 91 5.10 -8.18 -0.59
N ALA A 92 3.94 -7.58 -0.28
CA ALA A 92 3.36 -7.55 1.06
C ALA A 92 1.89 -8.02 1.03
N LEU A 93 1.37 -8.40 2.20
CA LEU A 93 0.01 -8.92 2.35
C LEU A 93 -1.04 -7.81 2.27
N HIS A 94 -2.16 -8.10 1.62
CA HIS A 94 -3.32 -7.21 1.53
C HIS A 94 -4.66 -7.96 1.69
N GLY A 95 -4.73 -8.82 2.71
CA GLY A 95 -5.82 -9.77 2.89
C GLY A 95 -5.84 -10.90 1.86
N TRP A 96 -6.93 -11.65 1.80
CA TRP A 96 -7.17 -12.66 0.76
C TRP A 96 -7.95 -12.06 -0.42
N CYS A 97 -9.17 -11.57 -0.19
CA CYS A 97 -10.04 -11.00 -1.20
C CYS A 97 -10.34 -9.53 -0.92
N HIS A 98 -9.45 -8.82 -0.22
CA HIS A 98 -9.66 -7.44 0.21
C HIS A 98 -10.90 -7.32 1.14
N GLU A 99 -10.99 -8.22 2.11
CA GLU A 99 -11.98 -8.16 3.18
C GLU A 99 -11.56 -7.20 4.30
N ALA A 100 -12.50 -6.37 4.77
CA ALA A 100 -12.26 -5.50 5.92
C ALA A 100 -12.06 -6.37 7.18
N PRO A 101 -10.99 -6.17 7.97
CA PRO A 101 -10.74 -6.96 9.17
C PRO A 101 -11.86 -6.85 10.21
N THR A 102 -12.57 -5.72 10.23
CA THR A 102 -13.74 -5.48 11.10
C THR A 102 -14.87 -6.50 10.91
N GLY A 103 -14.92 -7.18 9.76
CA GLY A 103 -15.88 -8.23 9.46
C GLY A 103 -15.41 -9.67 9.73
N LEU A 104 -14.20 -9.85 10.29
CA LEU A 104 -13.60 -11.16 10.52
C LEU A 104 -13.36 -11.42 12.00
N THR A 105 -13.53 -12.68 12.42
CA THR A 105 -12.98 -13.15 13.69
C THR A 105 -11.44 -13.24 13.60
N ARG A 106 -10.74 -13.16 14.74
CA ARG A 106 -9.27 -13.37 14.82
C ARG A 106 -8.82 -14.64 14.10
N ASP A 107 -9.57 -15.72 14.28
CA ASP A 107 -9.29 -17.02 13.68
C ASP A 107 -9.48 -17.04 12.16
N GLU A 108 -10.49 -16.32 11.65
CA GLU A 108 -10.66 -16.12 10.20
C GLU A 108 -9.54 -15.26 9.64
N LEU A 109 -9.21 -14.14 10.28
CA LEU A 109 -8.11 -13.26 9.88
C LEU A 109 -6.79 -14.02 9.80
N ARG A 110 -6.46 -14.81 10.83
CA ARG A 110 -5.25 -15.64 10.86
C ARG A 110 -5.22 -16.66 9.72
N ARG A 111 -6.33 -17.34 9.43
CA ARG A 111 -6.40 -18.31 8.31
C ARG A 111 -6.26 -17.61 6.95
N THR A 112 -6.93 -16.48 6.79
CA THR A 112 -6.94 -15.65 5.59
C THR A 112 -5.53 -15.14 5.27
N LEU A 113 -4.84 -14.55 6.25
CA LEU A 113 -3.50 -14.00 6.04
C LEU A 113 -2.46 -15.10 5.84
N ASN A 114 -2.56 -16.23 6.55
CA ASN A 114 -1.67 -17.37 6.30
C ASN A 114 -1.84 -17.91 4.88
N ARG A 115 -3.09 -18.06 4.42
CA ARG A 115 -3.37 -18.49 3.05
C ARG A 115 -2.77 -17.54 2.03
N ALA A 116 -2.92 -16.23 2.21
CA ALA A 116 -2.34 -15.22 1.32
C ALA A 116 -0.80 -15.28 1.33
N ALA A 117 -0.18 -15.42 2.50
CA ALA A 117 1.27 -15.55 2.64
C ALA A 117 1.80 -16.82 1.98
N ASP A 118 1.13 -17.96 2.15
CA ASP A 118 1.51 -19.23 1.53
C ASP A 118 1.40 -19.16 0.01
N THR A 119 0.33 -18.54 -0.52
CA THR A 119 0.17 -18.32 -1.97
C THR A 119 1.29 -17.45 -2.54
N LEU A 120 1.62 -16.33 -1.89
CA LEU A 120 2.73 -15.48 -2.34
C LEU A 120 4.07 -16.21 -2.26
N THR A 121 4.33 -16.91 -1.15
CA THR A 121 5.55 -17.71 -0.96
C THR A 121 5.70 -18.78 -2.05
N ALA A 122 4.60 -19.43 -2.46
CA ALA A 122 4.64 -20.44 -3.52
C ALA A 122 5.00 -19.85 -4.89
N ILE A 123 4.70 -18.57 -5.13
CA ILE A 123 5.00 -17.87 -6.39
C ILE A 123 6.44 -17.33 -6.40
N THR A 124 6.91 -16.79 -5.28
CA THR A 124 8.18 -16.04 -5.21
C THR A 124 9.32 -16.81 -4.55
N GLY A 125 9.02 -17.82 -3.74
CA GLY A 125 9.99 -18.45 -2.84
C GLY A 125 10.28 -17.65 -1.56
N GLU A 126 9.70 -16.47 -1.40
CA GLU A 126 9.92 -15.57 -0.28
C GLU A 126 8.61 -15.30 0.46
N ARG A 127 8.62 -15.50 1.78
CA ARG A 127 7.44 -15.22 2.61
C ARG A 127 7.33 -13.71 2.86
N PRO A 128 6.16 -13.09 2.58
CA PRO A 128 5.95 -11.67 2.87
C PRO A 128 6.16 -11.34 4.35
N VAL A 129 6.77 -10.18 4.63
CA VAL A 129 7.04 -9.69 5.99
C VAL A 129 6.25 -8.43 6.35
N GLY A 130 5.43 -7.94 5.43
CA GLY A 130 4.65 -6.72 5.54
C GLY A 130 3.17 -6.96 5.36
N TYR A 131 2.37 -6.07 5.96
CA TYR A 131 0.92 -6.03 5.80
C TYR A 131 0.46 -4.60 5.52
N ARG A 132 -0.63 -4.50 4.76
CA ARG A 132 -1.49 -3.33 4.69
C ARG A 132 -2.92 -3.80 4.73
N SER A 133 -3.71 -3.19 5.58
CA SER A 133 -5.09 -3.56 5.76
C SER A 133 -5.96 -3.11 4.59
N PRO A 134 -6.84 -3.98 4.06
CA PRO A 134 -7.84 -3.57 3.08
C PRO A 134 -8.62 -2.32 3.52
N SER A 135 -8.71 -1.33 2.64
CA SER A 135 -9.33 -0.01 2.91
C SER A 135 -8.71 0.80 4.05
N TRP A 136 -7.49 0.46 4.50
CA TRP A 136 -6.83 1.08 5.65
C TRP A 136 -7.69 1.06 6.93
N ASP A 137 -8.54 0.04 7.05
CA ASP A 137 -9.39 -0.16 8.23
C ASP A 137 -8.76 -1.22 9.14
N MET A 138 -8.64 -0.91 10.43
CA MET A 138 -7.86 -1.69 11.39
C MET A 138 -8.65 -1.89 12.68
N THR A 139 -8.48 -3.04 13.31
CA THR A 139 -8.90 -3.29 14.70
C THR A 139 -7.70 -3.68 15.53
N THR A 140 -7.76 -3.49 16.85
CA THR A 140 -6.69 -3.92 17.76
C THR A 140 -6.46 -5.43 17.71
N ASP A 141 -7.47 -6.22 17.32
CA ASP A 141 -7.37 -7.67 17.13
C ASP A 141 -6.45 -8.09 15.96
N VAL A 142 -6.13 -7.17 15.05
CA VAL A 142 -5.24 -7.45 13.91
C VAL A 142 -3.80 -7.65 14.38
N PHE A 143 -3.30 -6.82 15.30
CA PHE A 143 -1.88 -6.82 15.71
C PHE A 143 -1.38 -8.17 16.26
N PRO A 144 -2.10 -8.84 17.18
CA PRO A 144 -1.69 -10.17 17.63
C PRO A 144 -1.58 -11.19 16.48
N VAL A 145 -2.43 -11.08 15.45
CA VAL A 145 -2.36 -11.96 14.28
C VAL A 145 -1.13 -11.64 13.44
N LEU A 146 -0.81 -10.36 13.21
CA LEU A 146 0.40 -9.98 12.46
C LEU A 146 1.67 -10.50 13.16
N HIS A 147 1.73 -10.39 14.49
CA HIS A 147 2.81 -10.94 15.32
C HIS A 147 2.90 -12.47 15.22
N GLU A 148 1.77 -13.19 15.32
CA GLU A 148 1.74 -14.66 15.16
C GLU A 148 2.25 -15.13 13.78
N LEU A 149 2.03 -14.33 12.74
CA LEU A 149 2.50 -14.63 11.38
C LEU A 149 3.98 -14.25 11.16
N GLY A 150 4.61 -13.60 12.13
CA GLY A 150 5.99 -13.12 12.05
C GLY A 150 6.17 -11.92 11.12
N LEU A 151 5.12 -11.12 10.92
CA LEU A 151 5.22 -9.89 10.15
C LEU A 151 6.01 -8.84 10.94
N THR A 152 6.76 -8.03 10.21
CA THR A 152 7.71 -7.06 10.78
C THR A 152 7.18 -5.64 10.77
N TYR A 153 6.20 -5.37 9.91
CA TYR A 153 5.58 -4.06 9.78
C TYR A 153 4.12 -4.10 9.30
N ASP A 154 3.38 -3.06 9.66
CA ASP A 154 2.11 -2.65 9.07
C ASP A 154 2.26 -1.29 8.37
N SER A 155 1.38 -1.01 7.42
CA SER A 155 1.30 0.26 6.70
C SER A 155 -0.16 0.59 6.42
N SER A 156 -0.91 0.86 7.49
CA SER A 156 -2.37 1.04 7.46
C SER A 156 -2.86 2.23 8.28
N LEU A 157 -2.09 2.66 9.28
CA LEU A 157 -2.45 3.75 10.18
C LEU A 157 -1.86 5.08 9.72
N MET A 158 -2.38 6.17 10.29
CA MET A 158 -2.08 7.55 9.88
C MET A 158 -1.77 8.45 11.10
N GLY A 159 -1.27 7.84 12.18
CA GLY A 159 -1.12 8.52 13.47
C GLY A 159 0.09 9.46 13.54
N GLU A 160 1.03 9.34 12.60
CA GLU A 160 2.27 10.11 12.57
C GLU A 160 2.77 10.32 11.14
N ASP A 161 3.68 11.29 10.98
CA ASP A 161 4.32 11.64 9.71
C ASP A 161 5.65 10.87 9.50
N ARG A 162 5.97 9.93 10.39
CA ARG A 162 7.21 9.13 10.39
C ARG A 162 6.88 7.71 10.84
N PRO A 163 7.70 6.71 10.45
CA PRO A 163 7.55 5.38 11.02
C PRO A 163 7.65 5.41 12.54
N TYR A 164 6.83 4.60 13.20
CA TYR A 164 6.71 4.49 14.65
C TYR A 164 6.38 3.06 15.06
N LEU A 165 6.30 2.79 16.35
CA LEU A 165 5.92 1.47 16.86
C LEU A 165 4.45 1.47 17.32
N VAL A 166 3.75 0.38 17.03
CA VAL A 166 2.47 0.04 17.63
C VAL A 166 2.60 -1.35 18.25
N ASP A 167 2.68 -1.41 19.57
CA ASP A 167 2.88 -2.67 20.32
C ASP A 167 3.99 -3.52 19.71
N ASP A 168 5.20 -2.96 19.71
CA ASP A 168 6.39 -3.51 19.07
C ASP A 168 6.32 -3.81 17.56
N LEU A 169 5.21 -3.57 16.85
CA LEU A 169 5.16 -3.68 15.38
C LEU A 169 5.57 -2.34 14.74
N VAL A 170 6.41 -2.35 13.69
CA VAL A 170 6.70 -1.10 12.97
C VAL A 170 5.48 -0.70 12.17
N GLU A 171 4.96 0.49 12.41
CA GLU A 171 3.98 1.14 11.54
C GLU A 171 4.70 2.08 10.58
N VAL A 172 4.47 1.91 9.28
CA VAL A 172 4.90 2.85 8.24
C VAL A 172 3.66 3.58 7.73
N PRO A 173 3.40 4.81 8.24
CA PRO A 173 2.09 5.43 8.10
C PRO A 173 1.73 5.76 6.65
N VAL A 174 0.43 5.68 6.38
CA VAL A 174 -0.21 6.03 5.10
C VAL A 174 -0.91 7.39 5.18
N ASP A 175 -1.42 7.88 4.05
CA ASP A 175 -2.14 9.15 3.98
C ASP A 175 -3.15 9.16 2.81
N TRP A 176 -4.41 9.49 3.11
CA TRP A 176 -5.47 9.65 2.11
C TRP A 176 -5.19 10.74 1.08
N ALA A 177 -4.40 11.77 1.42
CA ALA A 177 -4.07 12.83 0.47
C ALA A 177 -3.20 12.34 -0.70
N THR A 178 -2.46 11.24 -0.50
CA THR A 178 -1.53 10.66 -1.49
C THR A 178 -1.94 9.26 -1.95
N ASP A 179 -3.22 8.91 -1.78
CA ASP A 179 -3.88 7.74 -2.38
C ASP A 179 -4.61 8.14 -3.67
N ASP A 180 -4.51 7.34 -4.73
CA ASP A 180 -5.19 7.58 -6.01
C ASP A 180 -6.69 7.23 -5.99
N ALA A 181 -7.15 6.35 -5.09
CA ALA A 181 -8.50 5.82 -5.10
C ALA A 181 -9.57 6.88 -4.76
N PRO A 182 -9.42 7.74 -3.74
CA PRO A 182 -10.37 8.81 -3.43
C PRO A 182 -10.62 9.78 -4.59
N TYR A 183 -9.63 9.94 -5.49
CA TYR A 183 -9.68 10.92 -6.58
C TYR A 183 -10.10 10.32 -7.92
N TYR A 184 -9.60 9.12 -8.26
CA TYR A 184 -9.79 8.55 -9.59
C TYR A 184 -10.88 7.50 -9.69
N ARG A 185 -11.33 6.92 -8.56
CA ARG A 185 -12.34 5.88 -8.56
C ARG A 185 -13.67 6.42 -9.08
N TYR A 186 -14.10 5.86 -10.21
CA TYR A 186 -15.44 6.03 -10.76
C TYR A 186 -15.85 4.74 -11.47
N VAL A 187 -16.87 4.06 -10.96
CA VAL A 187 -17.33 2.74 -11.40
C VAL A 187 -18.72 2.79 -12.05
N GLY A 188 -19.21 4.00 -12.33
CA GLY A 188 -20.52 4.27 -12.91
C GLY A 188 -21.60 4.36 -11.84
N GLY A 189 -22.12 5.57 -11.63
CA GLY A 189 -23.10 5.86 -10.58
C GLY A 189 -22.53 6.55 -9.34
N ASP A 190 -21.22 6.75 -9.26
CA ASP A 190 -20.61 7.59 -8.22
C ASP A 190 -21.09 9.06 -8.36
N PRO A 191 -21.28 9.77 -7.23
CA PRO A 191 -21.89 11.10 -7.22
C PRO A 191 -21.03 12.20 -7.84
N ARG A 192 -19.73 11.94 -8.06
CA ARG A 192 -18.78 12.91 -8.60
C ARG A 192 -17.92 12.26 -9.68
N PRO A 193 -17.59 12.99 -10.77
CA PRO A 193 -16.61 12.50 -11.74
C PRO A 193 -15.21 12.40 -11.10
N PRO A 194 -14.30 11.62 -11.70
CA PRO A 194 -12.90 11.61 -11.28
C PRO A 194 -12.26 13.00 -11.30
N THR A 195 -11.41 13.28 -10.33
CA THR A 195 -10.54 14.46 -10.33
C THR A 195 -9.54 14.38 -11.48
N THR A 196 -9.14 15.54 -12.02
CA THR A 196 -8.18 15.58 -13.12
C THR A 196 -6.77 15.21 -12.66
N THR A 197 -6.00 14.53 -13.50
CA THR A 197 -4.61 14.14 -13.19
C THR A 197 -3.72 15.33 -12.77
N PRO A 198 -3.75 16.50 -13.46
CA PRO A 198 -2.93 17.64 -13.05
C PRO A 198 -3.27 18.16 -11.64
N GLU A 199 -4.54 18.15 -11.25
CA GLU A 199 -4.98 18.59 -9.92
C GLU A 199 -4.47 17.65 -8.83
N VAL A 200 -4.66 16.34 -9.01
CA VAL A 200 -4.16 15.32 -8.07
C VAL A 200 -2.65 15.42 -7.90
N LEU A 201 -1.89 15.44 -9.01
CA LEU A 201 -0.43 15.46 -8.94
C LEU A 201 0.13 16.80 -8.43
N SER A 202 -0.59 17.91 -8.59
CA SER A 202 -0.22 19.17 -7.94
C SER A 202 -0.32 19.05 -6.42
N GLY A 203 -1.32 18.34 -5.89
CA GLY A 203 -1.43 18.03 -4.47
C GLY A 203 -0.27 17.16 -4.01
N TRP A 204 0.01 16.07 -4.72
CA TRP A 204 1.10 15.15 -4.34
C TRP A 204 2.48 15.80 -4.42
N ALA A 205 2.72 16.67 -5.40
CA ALA A 205 3.95 17.47 -5.46
C ALA A 205 4.11 18.40 -4.24
N ALA A 206 3.00 18.97 -3.76
CA ALA A 206 3.01 19.78 -2.54
C ALA A 206 3.32 18.93 -1.30
N GLU A 207 2.76 17.72 -1.19
CA GLU A 207 3.05 16.79 -0.10
C GLU A 207 4.52 16.32 -0.10
N ILE A 208 5.08 15.98 -1.27
CA ILE A 208 6.51 15.64 -1.39
C ILE A 208 7.39 16.81 -0.93
N ALA A 209 7.07 18.04 -1.36
CA ALA A 209 7.82 19.22 -0.98
C ALA A 209 7.70 19.53 0.52
N ALA A 210 6.52 19.35 1.10
CA ALA A 210 6.27 19.49 2.54
C ALA A 210 7.05 18.43 3.32
N ALA A 211 7.02 17.18 2.88
CA ALA A 211 7.76 16.08 3.49
C ALA A 211 9.25 16.36 3.54
N LYS A 212 9.84 16.82 2.43
CA LYS A 212 11.25 17.24 2.41
C LYS A 212 11.53 18.38 3.39
N LYS A 213 10.66 19.38 3.45
CA LYS A 213 10.84 20.55 4.32
C LYS A 213 10.80 20.16 5.81
N LEU A 214 9.84 19.32 6.20
CA LEU A 214 9.58 18.90 7.58
C LEU A 214 10.43 17.71 8.02
N GLY A 215 11.02 16.98 7.07
CA GLY A 215 11.74 15.75 7.33
C GLY A 215 10.81 14.63 7.79
N SER A 216 9.75 14.41 7.02
CA SER A 216 8.72 13.36 7.20
C SER A 216 8.71 12.38 6.03
N LEU A 217 7.83 11.37 6.12
CA LEU A 217 7.51 10.45 5.06
C LEU A 217 6.43 11.05 4.14
N CYS A 218 6.54 10.80 2.83
CA CYS A 218 5.42 10.88 1.90
C CYS A 218 5.12 9.47 1.36
N MET A 219 3.94 8.93 1.67
CA MET A 219 3.52 7.58 1.28
C MET A 219 2.57 7.66 0.08
N ILE A 220 3.07 7.49 -1.14
CA ILE A 220 2.24 7.47 -2.34
C ILE A 220 1.66 6.07 -2.53
N THR A 221 0.34 5.98 -2.60
CA THR A 221 -0.39 4.73 -2.81
C THR A 221 -1.18 4.80 -4.11
N VAL A 222 -0.94 3.86 -5.02
CA VAL A 222 -1.65 3.82 -6.31
C VAL A 222 -2.23 2.45 -6.61
N HIS A 223 -3.30 2.41 -7.38
CA HIS A 223 -3.92 1.16 -7.78
C HIS A 223 -3.69 0.91 -9.28
N PRO A 224 -3.19 -0.26 -9.71
CA PRO A 224 -2.92 -0.53 -11.12
C PRO A 224 -4.11 -0.33 -12.05
N TRP A 225 -5.34 -0.60 -11.58
CA TRP A 225 -6.56 -0.41 -12.39
C TRP A 225 -6.96 1.07 -12.56
N LEU A 226 -6.44 1.96 -11.70
CA LEU A 226 -6.62 3.41 -11.72
C LEU A 226 -5.41 4.13 -12.32
N SER A 227 -4.29 4.18 -11.62
CA SER A 227 -3.08 4.90 -12.06
C SER A 227 -2.30 4.22 -13.16
N GLY A 228 -2.54 2.93 -13.43
CA GLY A 228 -1.94 2.23 -14.57
C GLY A 228 -2.46 2.68 -15.95
N ARG A 229 -3.37 3.66 -16.00
CA ARG A 229 -3.87 4.25 -17.25
C ARG A 229 -2.78 5.11 -17.91
N PRO A 230 -2.63 5.13 -19.24
CA PRO A 230 -1.44 5.68 -19.90
C PRO A 230 -1.09 7.12 -19.53
N ALA A 231 -2.08 8.03 -19.53
CA ALA A 231 -1.86 9.43 -19.16
C ALA A 231 -1.48 9.61 -17.69
N ARG A 232 -1.97 8.75 -16.80
CA ARG A 232 -1.64 8.78 -15.36
C ARG A 232 -0.24 8.26 -15.13
N VAL A 233 0.16 7.18 -15.80
CA VAL A 233 1.54 6.65 -15.75
C VAL A 233 2.55 7.69 -16.21
N ALA A 234 2.34 8.31 -17.37
CA ALA A 234 3.26 9.35 -17.88
C ALA A 234 3.38 10.55 -16.91
N ALA A 235 2.29 10.90 -16.24
CA ALA A 235 2.27 12.00 -15.29
C ALA A 235 2.92 11.63 -13.94
N LEU A 236 2.76 10.37 -13.49
CA LEU A 236 3.50 9.84 -12.34
C LEU A 236 5.01 9.79 -12.61
N GLU A 237 5.41 9.38 -13.82
CA GLU A 237 6.82 9.38 -14.23
C GLU A 237 7.43 10.78 -14.11
N ALA A 238 6.71 11.80 -14.60
CA ALA A 238 7.13 13.18 -14.51
C ALA A 238 7.18 13.71 -13.06
N LEU A 239 6.28 13.24 -12.19
CA LEU A 239 6.28 13.59 -10.76
C LEU A 239 7.46 12.95 -10.02
N LEU A 240 7.75 11.68 -10.29
CA LEU A 240 8.73 10.89 -9.54
C LEU A 240 10.17 11.03 -10.04
N ALA A 241 10.39 11.38 -11.32
CA ALA A 241 11.73 11.60 -11.86
C ALA A 241 12.58 12.58 -11.03
N PRO A 242 12.10 13.79 -10.63
CA PRO A 242 12.87 14.68 -9.76
C PRO A 242 13.02 14.15 -8.33
N VAL A 243 12.12 13.30 -7.84
CA VAL A 243 12.23 12.67 -6.50
C VAL A 243 13.40 11.70 -6.47
N VAL A 244 13.50 10.83 -7.48
CA VAL A 244 14.57 9.83 -7.57
C VAL A 244 15.95 10.48 -7.79
N ALA A 245 15.99 11.63 -8.47
CA ALA A 245 17.24 12.36 -8.72
C ALA A 245 17.71 13.22 -7.53
N ASP A 246 16.96 13.28 -6.43
CA ASP A 246 17.21 14.15 -5.29
C ASP A 246 17.83 13.38 -4.13
N ASP A 247 19.14 13.53 -3.91
CA ASP A 247 19.87 12.87 -2.80
C ASP A 247 19.32 13.24 -1.40
N GLY A 248 18.49 14.28 -1.30
CA GLY A 248 17.80 14.64 -0.06
C GLY A 248 16.54 13.81 0.23
N LEU A 249 16.10 12.96 -0.69
CA LEU A 249 14.90 12.14 -0.60
C LEU A 249 15.27 10.66 -0.77
N ALA A 250 15.10 9.86 0.29
CA ALA A 250 15.21 8.42 0.16
C ALA A 250 13.96 7.85 -0.53
N THR A 251 14.13 6.85 -1.40
CA THR A 251 13.02 6.14 -2.07
C THR A 251 12.99 4.64 -1.73
N PRO A 252 12.94 4.26 -0.44
CA PRO A 252 12.96 2.86 -0.03
C PRO A 252 11.64 2.17 -0.37
N THR A 253 11.66 0.83 -0.44
CA THR A 253 10.42 0.07 -0.25
C THR A 253 9.97 0.18 1.21
N THR A 254 8.70 -0.08 1.49
CA THR A 254 8.13 -0.01 2.83
C THR A 254 8.86 -0.93 3.81
N GLY A 255 9.20 -2.16 3.43
CA GLY A 255 9.96 -3.08 4.29
C GLY A 255 11.39 -2.63 4.57
N VAL A 256 12.06 -2.01 3.58
CA VAL A 256 13.39 -1.39 3.81
C VAL A 256 13.28 -0.25 4.81
N LEU A 257 12.27 0.60 4.68
CA LEU A 257 12.04 1.69 5.63
C LEU A 257 11.69 1.17 7.03
N ALA A 258 10.89 0.11 7.11
CA ALA A 258 10.52 -0.49 8.38
C ALA A 258 11.71 -1.14 9.09
N ALA A 259 12.55 -1.90 8.36
CA ALA A 259 13.78 -2.47 8.89
C ALA A 259 14.74 -1.36 9.37
N HIS A 260 14.88 -0.29 8.58
CA HIS A 260 15.68 0.86 8.96
C HIS A 260 15.16 1.54 10.24
N HIS A 261 13.84 1.70 10.39
CA HIS A 261 13.22 2.22 11.61
C HIS A 261 13.49 1.31 12.81
N ARG A 262 13.39 -0.01 12.64
CA ARG A 262 13.68 -0.95 13.72
C ARG A 262 15.10 -0.80 14.27
N GLU A 263 16.07 -0.57 13.38
CA GLU A 263 17.48 -0.47 13.73
C GLU A 263 17.89 0.92 14.24
N HIS A 264 17.30 1.99 13.70
CA HIS A 264 17.78 3.37 13.90
C HIS A 264 16.71 4.33 14.42
N GLY A 265 15.44 3.95 14.37
CA GLY A 265 14.30 4.76 14.73
C GLY A 265 14.29 5.14 16.21
N ALA A 266 13.70 6.29 16.50
CA ALA A 266 13.59 6.81 17.86
C ALA A 266 12.17 6.60 18.40
N GLY A 267 12.00 5.55 19.22
CA GLY A 267 11.23 5.48 20.49
C GLY A 267 9.81 6.04 20.60
N TYR A 268 9.13 6.43 19.52
CA TYR A 268 7.69 6.70 19.59
C TYR A 268 6.95 5.38 19.41
N GLU A 269 6.35 4.93 20.51
CA GLU A 269 5.56 3.71 20.58
C GLU A 269 4.17 4.04 21.09
N VAL A 270 3.16 3.47 20.44
CA VAL A 270 1.75 3.58 20.80
C VAL A 270 1.30 2.21 21.30
N PRO A 271 0.97 2.06 22.60
CA PRO A 271 0.39 0.84 23.14
C PRO A 271 -0.99 0.53 22.51
N LEU A 272 -1.38 -0.75 22.36
CA LEU A 272 -2.67 -1.12 21.77
C LEU A 272 -3.86 -0.54 22.56
N GLU A 273 -3.73 -0.42 23.88
CA GLU A 273 -4.76 0.16 24.74
C GLU A 273 -5.04 1.64 24.43
N GLU A 274 -4.09 2.36 23.84
CA GLU A 274 -4.24 3.77 23.44
C GLU A 274 -4.89 3.94 22.07
N LEU A 275 -4.83 2.92 21.19
CA LEU A 275 -5.54 2.91 19.91
C LEU A 275 -7.04 2.60 20.04
N GLY A 276 -7.43 1.92 21.13
CA GLY A 276 -8.81 1.56 21.41
C GLY A 276 -9.71 2.76 21.70
N ARG A 277 -11.03 2.57 21.68
CA ARG A 277 -11.96 3.60 22.16
C ARG A 277 -11.64 3.91 23.63
N PRO A 278 -11.38 5.17 24.02
CA PRO A 278 -11.31 5.51 25.43
C PRO A 278 -12.64 5.09 26.07
N GLY A 279 -12.56 4.46 27.24
CA GLY A 279 -13.74 4.15 28.04
C GLY A 279 -14.48 5.46 28.32
N HIS A 280 -15.60 5.69 27.62
CA HIS A 280 -16.54 6.72 28.02
C HIS A 280 -17.35 6.14 29.18
N ASP A 281 -16.85 6.32 30.40
CA ASP A 281 -17.68 6.29 31.61
C ASP A 281 -18.78 7.37 31.53
#